data_AF-A0AAN6VND0-F1
#
_entry.id   AF-A0AAN6VND0-F1
#
_cell.length_a   1.000
_cell.length_b   1.000
_cell.length_c   1.000
_cell.angle_alpha   90.00
_cell.angle_beta   90.00
_cell.angle_gamma   90.00
#
_symmetry.space_group_name_H-M   'P 1'
#
loop_
_entity.id
_entity.type
_entity.pdbx_description
1 polymer ?
#
loop_
_entity_poly.entity_id
_entity_poly.type
_entity_poly.pdbx_seq_one_letter_code
_entity_poly.pdbx_strand_id
1 'polypeptide(L)'
;MATSQEKITVYNLADLKNTSDDAIPNYLNSLGFRQSHHLTDVRLALGYSAFALAAACFAWDYQLGFDSTKYFTAAAVAAYTLLNGALTLWVVYAERGTVYVGTSPPSAGGERTVRISTSTTKGVPTYHLTVEVTGGKKNGGVEVLKVARAFTEWFDAAGHFVAAPFQAMLAGSVPVIGKADPKRAAAAKKESGGDDATPAYTPEMLDVLAQANVSVVGSAAEEATGAEAAGKKGGKRRKA
;
A
#
# COMPACT_ATOMS: atom_id res chain seq x y z
N MET A 1 17.19 -8.99 -0.44
CA MET A 1 15.79 -8.53 -0.47
C MET A 1 15.29 -8.56 0.95
N ALA A 2 15.06 -7.42 1.60
CA ALA A 2 14.53 -7.40 2.96
C ALA A 2 13.01 -7.67 2.86
N THR A 3 12.60 -8.91 3.10
CA THR A 3 11.20 -9.28 3.35
C THR A 3 10.88 -8.89 4.78
N SER A 4 9.74 -8.26 5.03
CA SER A 4 9.29 -7.99 6.41
C SER A 4 9.31 -9.29 7.21
N GLN A 5 9.91 -9.26 8.40
CA GLN A 5 10.13 -10.44 9.25
C GLN A 5 8.83 -10.91 9.93
N GLU A 6 7.79 -10.08 9.87
CA GLU A 6 6.49 -10.34 10.48
C GLU A 6 5.48 -10.80 9.43
N LYS A 7 4.91 -11.98 9.66
CA LYS A 7 3.91 -12.59 8.80
C LYS A 7 2.53 -12.02 9.12
N ILE A 8 1.92 -11.36 8.16
CA ILE A 8 0.60 -10.74 8.33
C ILE A 8 -0.50 -11.67 7.82
N THR A 9 -1.66 -11.62 8.44
CA THR A 9 -2.81 -12.37 7.95
C THR A 9 -3.38 -11.68 6.71
N VAL A 10 -3.31 -12.35 5.55
CA VAL A 10 -3.76 -11.81 4.25
C VAL A 10 -5.25 -11.47 4.18
N TYR A 11 -6.05 -11.96 5.14
CA TYR A 11 -7.47 -11.67 5.26
C TYR A 11 -7.78 -10.50 6.20
N ASN A 12 -6.80 -10.03 6.99
CA ASN A 12 -6.99 -8.87 7.85
C ASN A 12 -6.60 -7.58 7.12
N LEU A 13 -7.62 -6.89 6.60
CA LEU A 13 -7.45 -5.61 5.90
C LEU A 13 -6.81 -4.52 6.77
N ALA A 14 -7.02 -4.57 8.10
CA ALA A 14 -6.42 -3.59 9.00
C ALA A 14 -4.90 -3.76 9.07
N ASP A 15 -4.43 -5.00 9.21
CA ASP A 15 -2.99 -5.29 9.27
C ASP A 15 -2.31 -4.99 7.93
N LEU A 16 -2.93 -5.40 6.81
CA LEU A 16 -2.41 -5.09 5.47
C LEU A 16 -2.27 -3.58 5.24
N LYS A 17 -3.27 -2.80 5.68
CA LYS A 17 -3.22 -1.34 5.61
C LYS A 17 -2.10 -0.79 6.49
N ASN A 18 -2.05 -1.18 7.76
CA ASN A 18 -1.08 -0.67 8.74
C ASN A 18 0.36 -0.95 8.29
N THR A 19 0.67 -2.17 7.84
CA THR A 19 2.02 -2.49 7.34
C THR A 19 2.38 -1.72 6.07
N SER A 20 1.41 -1.51 5.16
CA SER A 20 1.64 -0.69 3.97
C SER A 20 1.90 0.77 4.35
N ASP A 21 1.15 1.30 5.32
CA ASP A 21 1.29 2.64 5.85
C ASP A 21 2.67 2.84 6.52
N ASP A 22 3.11 1.87 7.32
CA ASP A 22 4.40 1.91 8.05
C ASP A 22 5.62 1.88 7.11
N ALA A 23 5.48 1.30 5.91
CA ALA A 23 6.54 1.27 4.92
C ALA A 23 6.77 2.63 4.22
N ILE A 24 5.77 3.53 4.22
CA ILE A 24 5.82 4.81 3.49
C ILE A 24 6.88 5.75 4.07
N PRO A 25 6.90 6.08 5.39
CA PRO A 25 7.88 7.00 5.94
C PRO A 25 9.32 6.53 5.75
N ASN A 26 9.59 5.24 5.92
CA ASN A 26 10.93 4.68 5.75
C ASN A 26 11.42 4.85 4.30
N TYR A 27 10.57 4.54 3.32
CA TYR A 27 10.91 4.73 1.92
C TYR A 27 11.14 6.21 1.59
N LEU A 28 10.24 7.10 1.98
CA LEU A 28 10.37 8.53 1.68
C LEU A 28 11.56 9.19 2.39
N ASN A 29 11.85 8.78 3.62
CA ASN A 29 13.03 9.25 4.35
C ASN A 29 14.33 8.80 3.65
N SER A 30 14.38 7.56 3.13
CA SER A 30 15.52 7.08 2.34
C SER A 30 15.77 7.88 1.06
N LEU A 31 14.73 8.54 0.53
CA LEU A 31 14.80 9.44 -0.63
C LEU A 31 15.12 10.89 -0.24
N GLY A 32 15.31 11.19 1.04
CA GLY A 32 15.63 12.52 1.55
C GLY A 32 14.42 13.43 1.78
N PHE A 33 13.19 12.89 1.84
CA PHE A 33 12.04 13.69 2.25
C PHE A 33 12.08 13.94 3.76
N ARG A 34 11.89 15.21 4.15
CA ARG A 34 11.89 15.61 5.56
C ARG A 34 10.47 15.48 6.12
N GLN A 35 10.26 14.50 6.99
CA GLN A 35 8.97 14.27 7.64
C GLN A 35 8.65 15.40 8.62
N SER A 36 7.38 15.80 8.66
CA SER A 36 6.80 16.68 9.68
C SER A 36 5.97 15.83 10.64
N HIS A 37 6.23 15.99 11.94
CA HIS A 37 5.55 15.24 13.02
C HIS A 37 4.47 16.05 13.74
N HIS A 38 4.12 17.22 13.21
CA HIS A 38 3.20 18.16 13.87
C HIS A 38 1.84 17.52 14.27
N LEU A 39 1.28 16.63 13.44
CA LEU A 39 0.04 15.91 13.78
C LEU A 39 0.21 15.03 15.02
N THR A 40 1.32 14.27 15.07
CA THR A 40 1.68 13.42 16.20
C THR A 40 1.97 14.26 17.45
N ASP A 41 2.68 15.38 17.31
CA ASP A 41 3.02 16.27 18.42
C ASP A 41 1.76 16.85 19.09
N VAL A 42 0.76 17.27 18.31
CA VAL A 42 -0.52 17.76 18.84
C VAL A 42 -1.27 16.65 19.57
N ARG A 43 -1.34 15.44 18.99
CA ARG A 43 -1.95 14.28 19.63
C ARG A 43 -1.25 13.94 20.95
N LEU A 44 0.08 14.03 20.97
CA LEU A 44 0.90 13.77 22.13
C LEU A 44 0.64 14.83 23.22
N ALA A 45 0.61 16.11 22.87
CA ALA A 45 0.31 17.20 23.79
C ALA A 45 -1.10 17.09 24.41
N LEU A 46 -2.11 16.78 23.61
CA LEU A 46 -3.48 16.56 24.09
C LEU A 46 -3.59 15.32 25.00
N GLY A 47 -2.92 14.23 24.65
CA GLY A 47 -2.89 13.01 25.48
C GLY A 47 -2.19 13.23 26.81
N TYR A 48 -1.00 13.83 26.81
CA TYR A 48 -0.25 14.09 28.05
C TYR A 48 -0.92 15.13 28.95
N SER A 49 -1.60 16.13 28.40
CA SER A 49 -2.37 17.07 29.22
C SER A 49 -3.55 16.39 29.92
N ALA A 50 -4.25 15.47 29.22
CA ALA A 50 -5.30 14.66 29.85
C ALA A 50 -4.74 13.75 30.96
N PHE A 51 -3.59 13.13 30.74
CA PHE A 51 -2.90 12.33 31.76
C PHE A 51 -2.45 13.16 32.96
N ALA A 52 -1.86 14.33 32.74
CA ALA A 52 -1.43 15.24 33.80
C ALA A 52 -2.61 15.69 34.66
N LEU A 53 -3.77 15.94 34.04
CA LEU A 53 -5.00 16.28 34.74
C LEU A 53 -5.51 15.13 35.62
N ALA A 54 -5.46 13.89 35.11
CA ALA A 54 -5.80 12.70 35.90
C ALA A 54 -4.83 12.50 37.09
N ALA A 55 -3.53 12.69 36.88
CA ALA A 55 -2.52 12.61 37.93
C ALA A 55 -2.71 13.69 39.01
N ALA A 56 -3.04 14.92 38.62
CA ALA A 56 -3.35 16.00 39.55
C ALA A 56 -4.62 15.71 40.36
N CYS A 57 -5.67 15.21 39.70
CA CYS A 57 -6.91 14.80 40.38
C CYS A 57 -6.65 13.71 41.42
N PHE A 58 -5.84 12.71 41.09
CA PHE A 58 -5.45 11.65 42.02
C PHE A 58 -4.64 12.19 43.20
N ALA A 59 -3.69 13.10 42.94
CA ALA A 59 -2.89 13.72 44.00
C ALA A 59 -3.74 14.54 44.98
N TRP A 60 -4.73 15.29 44.50
CA TRP A 60 -5.66 16.04 45.35
C TRP A 60 -6.55 15.12 46.18
N ASP A 61 -7.11 14.07 45.57
CA ASP A 61 -7.97 13.12 46.27
C ASP A 61 -7.20 12.38 47.37
N TYR A 62 -5.93 12.04 47.12
CA TYR A 62 -5.04 11.42 48.10
C TYR A 62 -4.73 12.33 49.31
N GLN A 63 -4.60 13.65 49.10
CA GLN A 63 -4.23 14.58 50.18
C GLN A 63 -5.41 15.10 51.01
N LEU A 64 -6.55 15.37 50.36
CA LEU A 64 -7.69 16.09 50.98
C LEU A 64 -8.88 15.18 51.31
N GLY A 65 -8.87 13.94 50.81
CA GLY A 65 -9.99 13.01 50.93
C GLY A 65 -11.18 13.38 50.03
N PHE A 66 -12.06 12.41 49.81
CA PHE A 66 -13.12 12.50 48.81
C PHE A 66 -14.18 13.59 49.09
N ASP A 67 -14.54 13.80 50.37
CA ASP A 67 -15.67 14.67 50.73
C ASP A 67 -15.45 16.16 50.38
N SER A 68 -14.21 16.63 50.48
CA SER A 68 -13.82 18.00 50.12
C SER A 68 -13.53 18.15 48.63
N THR A 69 -13.09 17.07 47.98
CA THR A 69 -12.58 17.09 46.61
C THR A 69 -13.65 16.80 45.55
N LYS A 70 -14.84 16.31 45.95
CA LYS A 70 -15.95 15.93 45.04
C LYS A 70 -16.26 16.91 43.90
N TYR A 71 -16.30 18.22 44.17
CA TYR A 71 -16.56 19.23 43.14
C TYR A 71 -15.37 19.45 42.20
N PHE A 72 -14.15 19.36 42.73
CA PHE A 72 -12.92 19.42 41.93
C PHE A 72 -12.76 18.18 41.05
N THR A 73 -13.08 17.00 41.58
CA THR A 73 -13.11 15.75 40.83
C THR A 73 -14.17 15.80 39.72
N ALA A 74 -15.36 16.31 40.00
CA ALA A 74 -16.38 16.51 38.97
C ALA A 74 -15.91 17.49 37.87
N ALA A 75 -15.28 18.60 38.24
CA ALA A 75 -14.68 19.54 37.29
C ALA A 75 -13.55 18.89 36.46
N ALA A 76 -12.72 18.06 37.09
CA ALA A 76 -11.64 17.33 36.42
C ALA A 76 -12.19 16.33 35.39
N VAL A 77 -13.25 15.59 35.72
CA VAL A 77 -13.93 14.69 34.77
C VAL A 77 -14.53 15.46 33.60
N ALA A 78 -15.15 16.62 33.85
CA ALA A 78 -15.67 17.47 32.79
C ALA A 78 -14.54 17.96 31.85
N ALA A 79 -13.43 18.45 32.42
CA ALA A 79 -12.27 18.90 31.65
C ALA A 79 -11.63 17.75 30.85
N TYR A 80 -11.49 16.56 31.44
CA TYR A 80 -11.00 15.37 30.75
C TYR A 80 -11.91 14.98 29.57
N THR A 81 -13.22 15.06 29.76
CA THR A 81 -14.21 14.76 28.71
C THR A 81 -14.07 15.74 27.55
N LEU A 82 -13.88 17.03 27.83
CA LEU A 82 -13.64 18.06 26.81
C LEU A 82 -12.32 17.82 26.06
N LEU A 83 -11.24 17.48 26.76
CA LEU A 83 -9.94 17.15 26.17
C LEU A 83 -10.03 15.93 25.24
N ASN A 84 -10.72 14.87 25.65
CA ASN A 84 -10.93 13.69 24.80
C ASN A 84 -11.86 13.99 23.61
N GLY A 85 -12.86 14.85 23.80
CA GLY A 85 -13.68 15.38 22.71
C GLY A 85 -12.84 16.16 21.70
N ALA A 86 -11.99 17.08 22.17
CA ALA A 86 -11.07 17.84 21.33
C ALA A 86 -10.09 16.94 20.58
N LEU A 87 -9.53 15.92 21.24
CA LEU A 87 -8.68 14.91 20.61
C LEU A 87 -9.43 14.14 19.52
N THR A 88 -10.66 13.73 19.79
CA THR A 88 -11.51 13.02 18.80
C THR A 88 -11.79 13.90 17.59
N LEU A 89 -12.17 15.17 17.82
CA LEU A 89 -12.37 16.15 16.76
C LEU A 89 -11.09 16.38 15.96
N TRP A 90 -9.94 16.49 16.63
CA TRP A 90 -8.64 16.64 15.96
C TRP A 90 -8.34 15.47 15.02
N VAL A 91 -8.49 14.23 15.49
CA VAL A 91 -8.23 13.03 14.67
C VAL A 91 -9.18 12.97 13.47
N VAL A 92 -10.47 13.27 13.67
CA VAL A 92 -11.47 13.17 12.59
C VAL A 92 -11.34 14.31 11.57
N TYR A 93 -11.07 15.54 12.00
CA TYR A 93 -11.09 16.72 11.12
C TYR A 93 -9.70 17.16 10.63
N ALA A 94 -8.66 17.09 11.48
CA ALA A 94 -7.32 17.55 11.14
C ALA A 94 -6.46 16.42 10.55
N GLU A 95 -6.45 15.23 11.17
CA GLU A 95 -5.63 14.11 10.69
C GLU A 95 -6.25 13.44 9.46
N ARG A 96 -7.57 13.21 9.41
CA ARG A 96 -8.31 12.63 8.26
C ARG A 96 -7.63 11.39 7.62
N GLY A 97 -6.97 10.55 8.42
CA GLY A 97 -6.23 9.39 7.91
C GLY A 97 -4.93 9.72 7.17
N THR A 98 -4.33 10.87 7.46
CA THR A 98 -3.01 11.26 6.96
C THR A 98 -1.95 10.40 7.62
N VAL A 99 -1.22 9.63 6.82
CA VAL A 99 -0.16 8.72 7.27
C VAL A 99 1.20 9.42 7.21
N TYR A 100 1.39 10.32 6.26
CA TYR A 100 2.66 11.00 6.07
C TYR A 100 2.46 12.45 5.66
N VAL A 101 3.22 13.34 6.29
CA VAL A 101 3.40 14.73 5.86
C VAL A 101 4.90 14.97 5.79
N GLY A 102 5.39 15.46 4.66
CA GLY A 102 6.80 15.78 4.54
C GLY A 102 7.11 16.75 3.42
N THR A 103 8.26 17.39 3.50
CA THR A 103 8.75 18.32 2.49
C THR A 103 9.72 17.61 1.56
N SER A 104 9.54 17.79 0.25
CA SER A 104 10.37 17.17 -0.76
C SER A 104 11.78 17.76 -0.76
N PRO A 105 12.81 16.93 -1.03
CA PRO A 105 14.18 17.42 -1.16
C PRO A 105 14.30 18.35 -2.39
N PRO A 106 15.30 19.26 -2.39
CA PRO A 106 15.55 20.15 -3.53
C PRO A 106 15.80 19.38 -4.84
N SER A 107 16.34 18.16 -4.75
CA SER A 107 16.55 17.22 -5.85
C SER A 107 15.27 16.82 -6.61
N ALA A 108 14.10 16.94 -5.98
CA ALA A 108 12.80 16.67 -6.61
C ALA A 108 12.24 17.89 -7.39
N GLY A 109 13.04 18.94 -7.58
CA GLY A 109 12.70 20.13 -8.36
C GLY A 109 11.97 21.21 -7.57
N GLY A 110 12.38 21.44 -6.32
CA GLY A 110 11.87 22.50 -5.42
C GLY A 110 11.26 21.98 -4.11
N GLU A 111 11.11 22.86 -3.14
CA GLU A 111 10.46 22.58 -1.85
C GLU A 111 8.93 22.46 -2.06
N ARG A 112 8.42 21.23 -1.98
CA ARG A 112 6.97 20.95 -2.05
C ARG A 112 6.56 20.16 -0.82
N THR A 113 5.41 20.50 -0.26
CA THR A 113 4.83 19.73 0.85
C THR A 113 3.98 18.61 0.27
N VAL A 114 4.30 17.37 0.63
CA VAL A 114 3.56 16.17 0.25
C VAL A 114 2.80 15.66 1.45
N ARG A 115 1.48 15.54 1.32
CA ARG A 115 0.59 14.93 2.31
C ARG A 115 0.00 13.66 1.71
N ILE A 116 0.14 12.55 2.42
CA ILE A 116 -0.33 11.24 1.99
C ILE A 116 -1.39 10.76 2.97
N SER A 117 -2.58 10.50 2.46
CA SER A 117 -3.71 9.96 3.21
C SER A 117 -4.13 8.61 2.63
N THR A 118 -4.45 7.65 3.49
CA THR A 118 -4.75 6.28 3.07
C THR A 118 -6.09 5.84 3.62
N SER A 119 -6.85 5.11 2.80
CA SER A 119 -8.17 4.61 3.17
C SER A 119 -8.41 3.23 2.57
N THR A 120 -9.25 2.45 3.24
CA THR A 120 -9.67 1.14 2.79
C THR A 120 -11.18 1.00 3.00
N THR A 121 -11.84 0.29 2.10
CA THR A 121 -13.27 -0.01 2.22
C THR A 121 -13.42 -1.41 2.80
N LYS A 122 -14.34 -1.58 3.77
CA LYS A 122 -14.57 -2.90 4.39
C LYS A 122 -15.03 -3.90 3.33
N GLY A 123 -14.37 -5.07 3.30
CA GLY A 123 -14.70 -6.15 2.37
C GLY A 123 -14.12 -6.01 0.96
N VAL A 124 -13.36 -4.93 0.68
CA VAL A 124 -12.69 -4.73 -0.61
C VAL A 124 -11.18 -4.66 -0.37
N PRO A 125 -10.37 -5.60 -0.90
CA PRO A 125 -8.92 -5.63 -0.71
C PRO A 125 -8.19 -4.61 -1.61
N THR A 126 -8.70 -3.39 -1.67
CA THR A 126 -8.13 -2.28 -2.43
C THR A 126 -7.60 -1.22 -1.47
N TYR A 127 -6.36 -0.83 -1.68
CA TYR A 127 -5.69 0.24 -0.98
C TYR A 127 -5.91 1.55 -1.74
N HIS A 128 -6.59 2.50 -1.11
CA HIS A 128 -6.82 3.82 -1.66
C HIS A 128 -5.84 4.82 -1.08
N LEU A 129 -5.00 5.37 -1.94
CA LEU A 129 -3.98 6.36 -1.61
C LEU A 129 -4.39 7.71 -2.19
N THR A 130 -4.44 8.75 -1.36
CA THR A 130 -4.64 10.13 -1.79
C THR A 130 -3.39 10.93 -1.45
N VAL A 131 -2.73 11.45 -2.47
CA VAL A 131 -1.50 12.24 -2.34
C VAL A 131 -1.81 13.68 -2.72
N GLU A 132 -1.65 14.58 -1.77
CA GLU A 132 -1.79 16.01 -1.97
C GLU A 132 -0.39 16.63 -2.03
N VAL A 133 -0.08 17.33 -3.12
CA VAL A 133 1.20 18.01 -3.33
C VAL A 133 0.94 19.52 -3.38
N THR A 134 1.54 20.25 -2.45
CA THR A 134 1.43 21.71 -2.33
C THR A 134 2.76 22.37 -2.71
N GLY A 135 2.72 23.40 -3.56
CA GLY A 135 3.91 24.22 -3.89
C GLY A 135 4.47 24.07 -5.32
N GLY A 136 3.76 23.38 -6.23
CA GLY A 136 4.21 23.18 -7.61
C GLY A 136 3.84 24.29 -8.61
N LYS A 137 2.85 25.14 -8.29
CA LYS A 137 2.35 26.19 -9.19
C LYS A 137 2.74 27.56 -8.64
N LYS A 138 3.03 28.54 -9.53
CA LYS A 138 3.33 29.95 -9.21
C LYS A 138 2.32 30.65 -8.26
N ASN A 139 1.22 29.98 -7.90
CA ASN A 139 0.13 30.49 -7.07
C ASN A 139 -0.25 29.56 -5.89
N GLY A 140 0.65 28.69 -5.43
CA GLY A 140 0.41 27.87 -4.22
C GLY A 140 -0.69 26.79 -4.34
N GLY A 141 -1.06 26.40 -5.56
CA GLY A 141 -2.11 25.41 -5.79
C GLY A 141 -1.77 24.01 -5.24
N VAL A 142 -2.78 23.33 -4.70
CA VAL A 142 -2.73 21.94 -4.22
C VAL A 142 -3.12 21.01 -5.35
N GLU A 143 -2.25 20.05 -5.68
CA GLU A 143 -2.53 18.97 -6.65
C GLU A 143 -2.91 17.70 -5.88
N VAL A 144 -4.07 17.13 -6.18
CA VAL A 144 -4.59 15.92 -5.51
C VAL A 144 -4.55 14.75 -6.48
N LEU A 145 -3.76 13.73 -6.16
CA LEU A 145 -3.66 12.48 -6.91
C LEU A 145 -4.32 11.36 -6.12
N LYS A 146 -5.18 10.58 -6.79
CA LYS A 146 -5.85 9.41 -6.20
C LYS A 146 -5.40 8.15 -6.90
N VAL A 147 -4.93 7.18 -6.14
CA VAL A 147 -4.43 5.90 -6.64
C VAL A 147 -5.16 4.79 -5.90
N ALA A 148 -5.62 3.79 -6.66
CA ALA A 148 -6.27 2.61 -6.11
C ALA A 148 -5.56 1.37 -6.66
N ARG A 149 -5.03 0.54 -5.77
CA ARG A 149 -4.27 -0.67 -6.11
C ARG A 149 -4.61 -1.80 -5.15
N ALA A 150 -4.49 -3.05 -5.60
CA ALA A 150 -4.83 -4.20 -4.78
C ALA A 150 -3.67 -4.57 -3.87
N PHE A 151 -3.95 -4.99 -2.63
CA PHE A 151 -2.90 -5.43 -1.71
C PHE A 151 -2.08 -6.62 -2.24
N THR A 152 -2.65 -7.41 -3.16
CA THR A 152 -1.98 -8.54 -3.80
C THR A 152 -0.76 -8.15 -4.63
N GLU A 153 -0.60 -6.87 -5.00
CA GLU A 153 0.57 -6.41 -5.78
C GLU A 153 1.86 -6.37 -4.95
N TRP A 154 1.76 -6.25 -3.61
CA TRP A 154 2.93 -6.16 -2.73
C TRP A 154 2.88 -7.08 -1.51
N PHE A 155 1.82 -7.87 -1.35
CA PHE A 155 1.75 -8.96 -0.37
C PHE A 155 1.79 -10.31 -1.07
N ASP A 156 2.64 -11.21 -0.58
CA ASP A 156 2.65 -12.60 -1.06
C ASP A 156 1.52 -13.43 -0.43
N ALA A 157 1.29 -14.63 -0.98
CA ALA A 157 0.27 -15.56 -0.47
C ALA A 157 0.56 -16.04 0.97
N ALA A 158 1.80 -15.92 1.43
CA ALA A 158 2.20 -16.26 2.78
C ALA A 158 1.98 -15.11 3.78
N GLY A 159 1.72 -13.89 3.31
CA GLY A 159 1.53 -12.70 4.14
C GLY A 159 2.78 -11.85 4.39
N HIS A 160 3.84 -12.01 3.60
CA HIS A 160 5.01 -11.15 3.65
C HIS A 160 4.83 -9.91 2.77
N PHE A 161 5.30 -8.78 3.29
CA PHE A 161 5.35 -7.51 2.56
C PHE A 161 6.61 -7.43 1.67
N VAL A 162 6.40 -7.17 0.38
CA VAL A 162 7.44 -7.00 -0.63
C VAL A 162 7.56 -5.52 -0.98
N ALA A 163 8.64 -4.88 -0.54
CA ALA A 163 8.80 -3.43 -0.68
C ALA A 163 9.01 -2.95 -2.12
N ALA A 164 9.62 -3.75 -3.00
CA ALA A 164 9.96 -3.34 -4.36
C ALA A 164 8.75 -2.93 -5.24
N PRO A 165 7.69 -3.74 -5.38
CA PRO A 165 6.49 -3.36 -6.14
C PRO A 165 5.76 -2.18 -5.50
N PHE A 166 5.73 -2.12 -4.15
CA PHE A 166 5.12 -0.99 -3.44
C PHE A 166 5.84 0.34 -3.72
N GLN A 167 7.18 0.33 -3.70
CA GLN A 167 8.00 1.49 -4.05
C GLN A 167 7.83 1.90 -5.51
N ALA A 168 7.76 0.94 -6.43
CA ALA A 168 7.51 1.20 -7.84
C ALA A 168 6.14 1.86 -8.05
N MET A 169 5.09 1.33 -7.42
CA MET A 169 3.75 1.92 -7.46
C MET A 169 3.73 3.37 -6.97
N LEU A 170 4.41 3.68 -5.86
CA LEU A 170 4.52 5.06 -5.34
C LEU A 170 5.30 5.99 -6.27
N ALA A 171 6.45 5.53 -6.77
CA ALA A 171 7.30 6.33 -7.67
C ALA A 171 6.67 6.56 -9.05
N GLY A 172 5.88 5.60 -9.54
CA GLY A 172 5.16 5.70 -10.81
C GLY A 172 3.92 6.59 -10.74
N SER A 173 3.23 6.60 -9.60
CA SER A 173 1.97 7.34 -9.43
C SER A 173 2.14 8.79 -9.00
N VAL A 174 3.24 9.13 -8.31
CA VAL A 174 3.49 10.49 -7.82
C VAL A 174 4.70 11.10 -8.54
N PRO A 175 4.53 12.12 -9.40
CA PRO A 175 5.63 12.70 -10.17
C PRO A 175 6.78 13.26 -9.33
N VAL A 176 6.50 13.74 -8.11
CA VAL A 176 7.53 14.25 -7.18
C VAL A 176 8.39 13.12 -6.62
N ILE A 177 7.78 11.97 -6.31
CA ILE A 177 8.49 10.79 -5.80
C ILE A 177 9.28 10.13 -6.94
N GLY A 178 8.70 10.01 -8.14
CA GLY A 178 9.39 9.45 -9.30
C GLY A 178 10.60 10.27 -9.77
N LYS A 179 10.63 11.58 -9.52
CA LYS A 179 11.81 12.42 -9.76
C LYS A 179 12.92 12.19 -8.72
N ALA A 180 12.54 11.87 -7.48
CA ALA A 180 13.50 11.53 -6.43
C ALA A 180 14.04 10.09 -6.58
N ASP A 181 13.24 9.17 -7.13
CA ASP A 181 13.63 7.78 -7.42
C ASP A 181 13.36 7.37 -8.88
N PRO A 182 14.25 7.74 -9.82
CA PRO A 182 14.08 7.40 -11.23
C PRO A 182 14.19 5.88 -11.48
N LYS A 183 14.89 5.14 -10.61
CA LYS A 183 15.10 3.69 -10.76
C LYS A 183 13.79 2.93 -10.52
N ARG A 184 13.06 3.26 -9.46
CA ARG A 184 11.75 2.65 -9.16
C ARG A 184 10.64 3.16 -10.07
N ALA A 185 10.69 4.43 -10.50
CA ALA A 185 9.77 4.96 -11.50
C ALA A 185 9.91 4.24 -12.86
N ALA A 186 11.14 3.87 -13.26
CA ALA A 186 11.37 3.09 -14.48
C ALA A 186 10.89 1.64 -14.34
N ALA A 187 11.00 1.04 -13.15
CA ALA A 187 10.47 -0.31 -12.88
C ALA A 187 8.93 -0.33 -12.96
N ALA A 188 8.27 0.68 -12.41
CA ALA A 188 6.81 0.83 -12.49
C ALA A 188 6.30 0.89 -13.94
N LYS A 189 7.04 1.55 -14.83
CA LYS A 189 6.72 1.62 -16.26
C LYS A 189 6.87 0.29 -16.98
N LYS A 190 7.80 -0.56 -16.53
CA LYS A 190 7.99 -1.91 -17.09
C LYS A 190 6.88 -2.86 -16.65
N GLU A 191 6.41 -2.75 -15.41
CA GLU A 191 5.29 -3.54 -14.89
C GLU A 191 3.94 -3.09 -15.47
N SER A 192 3.72 -1.79 -15.70
CA SER A 192 2.52 -1.30 -16.41
C SER A 192 2.49 -1.62 -17.90
N GLY A 193 3.61 -2.11 -18.47
CA GLY A 193 3.68 -2.65 -19.83
C GLY A 193 3.35 -4.14 -19.91
N GLY A 194 2.88 -4.75 -18.81
CA GLY A 194 2.75 -6.20 -18.66
C GLY A 194 1.34 -6.79 -18.65
N ASP A 195 0.26 -6.00 -18.73
CA ASP A 195 -1.10 -6.52 -18.53
C ASP A 195 -2.17 -5.99 -19.51
N ASP A 196 -1.76 -5.57 -20.71
CA ASP A 196 -2.67 -5.46 -21.88
C ASP A 196 -2.04 -6.10 -23.13
N ALA A 197 -1.32 -7.20 -22.94
CA ALA A 197 -1.00 -8.09 -24.02
C ALA A 197 -2.11 -9.13 -24.14
N THR A 198 -3.27 -8.75 -24.71
CA THR A 198 -3.84 -9.67 -25.70
C THR A 198 -2.68 -10.02 -26.63
N PRO A 199 -2.34 -11.30 -26.84
CA PRO A 199 -1.29 -11.64 -27.79
C PRO A 199 -1.78 -11.14 -29.15
N ALA A 200 -1.37 -9.93 -29.51
CA ALA A 200 -1.59 -9.37 -30.81
C ALA A 200 -0.68 -10.18 -31.72
N TYR A 201 -1.18 -11.32 -32.18
CA TYR A 201 -0.60 -12.02 -33.30
C TYR A 201 -0.49 -11.00 -34.42
N THR A 202 0.73 -10.59 -34.73
CA THR A 202 0.95 -9.72 -35.87
C THR A 202 0.55 -10.48 -37.14
N PRO A 203 0.10 -9.80 -38.20
CA PRO A 203 -0.28 -10.46 -39.46
C PRO A 203 0.84 -11.36 -40.00
N GLU A 204 2.10 -10.98 -39.75
CA GLU A 204 3.29 -11.73 -40.11
C GLU A 204 3.46 -13.02 -39.28
N MET A 205 3.13 -13.01 -37.98
CA MET A 205 3.16 -14.22 -37.15
C MET A 205 2.05 -15.21 -37.50
N LEU A 206 0.88 -14.70 -37.91
CA LEU A 206 -0.23 -15.51 -38.42
C LEU A 206 0.11 -16.18 -39.75
N ASP A 207 0.81 -15.48 -40.66
CA ASP A 207 1.26 -16.06 -41.93
C ASP A 207 2.35 -17.13 -41.72
N VAL A 208 3.29 -16.89 -40.80
CA VAL A 208 4.31 -17.89 -40.42
C VAL A 208 3.69 -19.14 -39.79
N LEU A 209 2.67 -18.99 -38.93
CA LEU A 209 1.94 -20.12 -38.35
C LEU A 209 1.09 -20.86 -39.39
N ALA A 210 0.48 -20.14 -40.34
CA ALA A 210 -0.25 -20.73 -41.45
C ALA A 210 0.68 -21.51 -42.39
N GLN A 211 1.85 -20.96 -42.73
CA GLN A 211 2.87 -21.64 -43.54
C GLN A 211 3.46 -22.85 -42.82
N ALA A 212 3.66 -22.77 -41.49
CA ALA A 212 4.09 -23.91 -40.68
C ALA A 212 3.05 -25.04 -40.69
N ASN A 213 1.76 -24.72 -40.59
CA ASN A 213 0.68 -25.72 -40.64
C ASN A 213 0.41 -26.27 -42.06
N VAL A 214 0.71 -25.50 -43.11
CA VAL A 214 0.62 -25.97 -44.50
C VAL A 214 1.77 -26.94 -44.84
N SER A 215 2.93 -26.83 -44.19
CA SER A 215 4.04 -27.79 -44.38
C SER A 215 3.73 -29.22 -43.91
N VAL A 216 2.74 -29.41 -43.02
CA VAL A 216 2.38 -30.73 -42.45
C VAL A 216 1.17 -31.38 -43.15
N VAL A 217 0.41 -30.65 -43.97
CA VAL A 217 -0.77 -31.19 -44.68
C VAL A 217 -0.49 -31.51 -46.16
N GLY A 218 0.70 -31.18 -46.67
CA GLY A 218 1.03 -31.30 -48.10
C GLY A 218 1.81 -32.53 -48.57
N SER A 219 2.20 -33.50 -47.73
CA SER A 219 2.96 -34.67 -48.21
C SER A 219 2.72 -35.95 -47.43
N ALA A 220 1.55 -36.58 -47.62
CA ALA A 220 1.36 -37.98 -47.24
C ALA A 220 0.26 -38.67 -48.07
N ALA A 221 0.58 -38.98 -49.32
CA ALA A 221 0.00 -40.07 -50.13
C ALA A 221 1.07 -40.36 -51.20
N GLU A 222 1.96 -41.33 -51.02
CA GLU A 222 1.93 -42.76 -51.37
C GLU A 222 3.33 -43.25 -50.89
N GLU A 223 3.65 -44.47 -50.47
CA GLU A 223 3.18 -45.81 -50.79
C GLU A 223 3.78 -46.78 -49.74
N ALA A 224 3.14 -47.93 -49.57
CA ALA A 224 3.43 -48.95 -48.58
C ALA A 224 4.60 -49.88 -48.97
N THR A 225 5.20 -50.55 -47.97
CA THR A 225 5.69 -51.97 -47.92
C THR A 225 6.70 -52.09 -46.77
N GLY A 226 6.73 -53.05 -45.85
CA GLY A 226 5.94 -54.24 -45.54
C GLY A 226 6.75 -55.09 -44.51
N ALA A 227 6.05 -55.74 -43.56
CA ALA A 227 6.44 -56.94 -42.75
C ALA A 227 7.73 -56.89 -41.89
N GLU A 228 7.90 -57.47 -40.68
CA GLU A 228 7.27 -58.43 -39.76
C GLU A 228 7.91 -58.12 -38.36
N ALA A 229 7.41 -58.45 -37.16
CA ALA A 229 6.87 -59.71 -36.68
C ALA A 229 6.07 -59.55 -35.36
N ALA A 230 5.29 -60.60 -35.11
CA ALA A 230 4.26 -60.81 -34.10
C ALA A 230 4.67 -60.72 -32.60
N GLY A 231 3.66 -60.39 -31.77
CA GLY A 231 3.67 -60.59 -30.32
C GLY A 231 2.34 -60.25 -29.61
N LYS A 232 1.31 -61.10 -29.77
CA LYS A 232 0.05 -61.21 -28.97
C LYS A 232 0.33 -61.07 -27.45
N LYS A 233 -0.50 -60.51 -26.54
CA LYS A 233 -1.95 -60.71 -26.23
C LYS A 233 -2.26 -59.74 -25.06
N GLY A 234 -3.40 -59.01 -25.05
CA GLY A 234 -4.57 -59.27 -24.17
C GLY A 234 -4.30 -59.09 -22.67
N GLY A 235 -5.04 -58.37 -21.83
CA GLY A 235 -6.40 -57.84 -21.92
C GLY A 235 -6.79 -57.37 -20.51
N LYS A 236 -7.67 -56.37 -20.48
CA LYS A 236 -8.29 -55.71 -19.33
C LYS A 236 -9.15 -56.69 -18.50
N ARG A 237 -8.99 -56.77 -17.15
CA ARG A 237 -10.10 -56.97 -16.16
C ARG A 237 -9.67 -57.20 -14.69
N ARG A 238 -10.16 -56.28 -13.83
CA ARG A 238 -10.90 -56.42 -12.53
C ARG A 238 -10.44 -57.34 -11.37
N LYS A 239 -10.54 -56.73 -10.16
CA LYS A 239 -10.80 -57.26 -8.79
C LYS A 239 -9.65 -58.08 -8.17
N ALA A 240 -9.36 -58.01 -6.87
CA ALA A 240 -10.15 -57.63 -5.70
C ALA A 240 -9.41 -56.65 -4.78
#